data_AF-K9QPB8-F1
#
_entry.id   AF-K9QPB8-F1
#
_cell.length_a   1.000
_cell.length_b   1.000
_cell.length_c   1.000
_cell.angle_alpha   90.00
_cell.angle_beta   90.00
_cell.angle_gamma   90.00
#
_symmetry.space_group_name_H-M   'P 1'
#
loop_
_entity.id
_entity.type
_entity.pdbx_description
1 polymer ?
#
loop_
_entity_poly.entity_id
_entity_poly.type
_entity_poly.pdbx_seq_one_letter_code
_entity_poly.pdbx_strand_id
1 'polypeptide(L)'
;MEVPCWFLNKKQRKRFVESQLPIEQIIKTLQQDLPTLFEKDISYDIYTKDIYFQDPVNKFKYKFNYRIIFWTLRFHARLFFTEIYFDLHEVYQSAADIITAKWTVRGVLRVPWQAQIFFNGYSTYKLNQNNLIYEHIDTWDRQPGEILRQFWQKGEGNSH
;
A
#
# COMPACT_ATOMS: atom_id res chain seq x y z
N MET A 1 -20.72 1.26 -35.54
CA MET A 1 -20.93 -0.18 -35.78
C MET A 1 -19.86 -0.93 -35.01
N GLU A 2 -20.20 -1.49 -33.86
CA GLU A 2 -19.27 -2.31 -33.06
C GLU A 2 -19.13 -3.68 -33.72
N VAL A 3 -17.88 -4.13 -33.91
CA VAL A 3 -17.60 -5.43 -34.51
C VAL A 3 -17.79 -6.49 -33.42
N PRO A 4 -18.68 -7.49 -33.59
CA PRO A 4 -18.92 -8.49 -32.56
C PRO A 4 -17.65 -9.30 -32.23
N CYS A 5 -17.38 -9.57 -30.94
CA CYS A 5 -16.14 -10.20 -30.47
C CYS A 5 -15.80 -11.56 -31.12
N TRP A 6 -16.78 -12.27 -31.68
CA TRP A 6 -16.56 -13.55 -32.37
C TRP A 6 -15.99 -13.41 -33.79
N PHE A 7 -15.99 -12.20 -34.37
CA PHE A 7 -15.35 -11.88 -35.66
C PHE A 7 -13.83 -11.66 -35.57
N LEU A 8 -13.25 -11.59 -34.37
CA LEU A 8 -11.82 -11.34 -34.20
C LEU A 8 -11.00 -12.61 -34.45
N ASN A 9 -9.90 -12.49 -35.20
CA ASN A 9 -8.91 -13.57 -35.40
C ASN A 9 -8.35 -14.05 -34.03
N LYS A 10 -8.04 -15.34 -33.87
CA LYS A 10 -7.37 -15.89 -32.67
C LYS A 10 -6.16 -15.05 -32.18
N LYS A 11 -5.36 -14.44 -33.06
CA LYS A 11 -4.25 -13.53 -32.71
C LYS A 11 -4.73 -12.17 -32.19
N GLN A 12 -5.84 -11.66 -32.70
CA GLN A 12 -6.49 -10.43 -32.22
C GLN A 12 -7.28 -10.66 -30.94
N ARG A 13 -7.93 -11.83 -30.81
CA ARG A 13 -8.53 -12.33 -29.56
C ARG A 13 -7.47 -12.52 -28.48
N LYS A 14 -6.32 -13.12 -28.81
CA LYS A 14 -5.15 -13.15 -27.91
C LYS A 14 -4.74 -11.72 -27.53
N ARG A 15 -4.45 -10.85 -28.49
CA ARG A 15 -4.07 -9.44 -28.23
C ARG A 15 -5.07 -8.65 -27.37
N PHE A 16 -6.36 -8.94 -27.45
CA PHE A 16 -7.42 -8.30 -26.67
C PHE A 16 -7.55 -8.88 -25.25
N VAL A 17 -7.21 -10.17 -25.09
CA VAL A 17 -7.14 -10.87 -23.79
C VAL A 17 -5.77 -10.66 -23.10
N GLU A 18 -4.76 -10.23 -23.85
CA GLU A 18 -3.34 -10.16 -23.45
C GLU A 18 -2.95 -8.84 -22.74
N SER A 19 -3.91 -8.04 -22.28
CA SER A 19 -3.61 -6.81 -21.52
C SER A 19 -4.41 -6.63 -20.22
N GLN A 20 -4.86 -7.74 -19.62
CA GLN A 20 -5.43 -7.73 -18.26
C GLN A 20 -4.51 -8.57 -17.37
N LEU A 21 -3.98 -7.96 -16.31
CA LEU A 21 -3.26 -8.73 -15.29
C LEU A 21 -4.26 -9.63 -14.55
N PRO A 22 -4.00 -10.93 -14.37
CA PRO A 22 -4.85 -11.76 -13.52
C PRO A 22 -4.91 -11.17 -12.10
N ILE A 23 -6.10 -11.15 -11.48
CA ILE A 23 -6.26 -10.61 -10.11
C ILE A 23 -5.33 -11.33 -9.12
N GLU A 24 -5.14 -12.64 -9.31
CA GLU A 24 -4.18 -13.45 -8.55
C GLU A 24 -2.74 -12.91 -8.64
N GLN A 25 -2.33 -12.40 -9.81
CA GLN A 25 -1.02 -11.79 -10.01
C GLN A 25 -0.90 -10.49 -9.21
N ILE A 26 -1.97 -9.69 -9.16
CA ILE A 26 -1.98 -8.43 -8.37
C ILE A 26 -1.88 -8.74 -6.88
N ILE A 27 -2.67 -9.70 -6.40
CA ILE A 27 -2.62 -10.17 -5.01
C ILE A 27 -1.21 -10.63 -4.67
N LYS A 28 -0.59 -11.44 -5.55
CA LYS A 28 0.79 -11.92 -5.37
C LYS A 28 1.79 -10.78 -5.33
N THR A 29 1.67 -9.78 -6.20
CA THR A 29 2.53 -8.59 -6.18
C THR A 29 2.38 -7.85 -4.86
N LEU A 30 1.16 -7.61 -4.38
CA LEU A 30 0.93 -6.97 -3.08
C LEU A 30 1.52 -7.79 -1.92
N GLN A 31 1.36 -9.11 -1.95
CA GLN A 31 1.95 -10.02 -0.94
C GLN A 31 3.48 -9.98 -0.89
N GLN A 32 4.13 -9.71 -2.03
CA GLN A 32 5.59 -9.61 -2.12
C GLN A 32 6.09 -8.21 -1.76
N ASP A 33 5.40 -7.18 -2.23
CA ASP A 33 5.84 -5.80 -2.13
C ASP A 33 5.59 -5.22 -0.74
N LEU A 34 4.38 -5.39 -0.18
CA LEU A 34 3.97 -4.72 1.06
C LEU A 34 4.87 -5.07 2.26
N PRO A 35 5.24 -6.35 2.52
CA PRO A 35 6.08 -6.67 3.69
C PRO A 35 7.47 -6.01 3.66
N THR A 36 7.95 -5.65 2.46
CA THR A 36 9.28 -5.07 2.27
C THR A 36 9.24 -3.58 1.91
N LEU A 37 8.09 -2.91 2.05
CA LEU A 37 7.90 -1.55 1.56
C LEU A 37 8.82 -0.51 2.21
N PHE A 38 9.34 -0.77 3.42
CA PHE A 38 10.31 0.11 4.10
C PHE A 38 11.77 -0.16 3.66
N GLU A 39 12.01 -1.28 2.98
CA GLU A 39 13.35 -1.74 2.58
C GLU A 39 13.58 -1.59 1.08
N LYS A 40 12.60 -2.02 0.27
CA LYS A 40 12.67 -2.18 -1.19
C LYS A 40 11.56 -1.40 -1.88
N ASP A 41 11.78 -1.09 -3.15
CA ASP A 41 10.74 -0.44 -3.95
C ASP A 41 9.66 -1.42 -4.35
N ILE A 42 8.43 -0.93 -4.47
CA ILE A 42 7.28 -1.74 -4.90
C ILE A 42 7.17 -1.77 -6.43
N SER A 43 6.43 -2.74 -6.95
CA SER A 43 6.15 -2.88 -8.38
C SER A 43 5.06 -1.90 -8.81
N TYR A 44 5.34 -1.05 -9.79
CA TYR A 44 4.40 -0.01 -10.21
C TYR A 44 3.50 -0.40 -11.39
N ASP A 45 3.68 -1.59 -11.95
CA ASP A 45 2.99 -2.03 -13.17
C ASP A 45 1.52 -2.41 -12.91
N ILE A 46 1.17 -2.76 -11.68
CA ILE A 46 -0.19 -3.10 -11.26
C ILE A 46 -1.09 -1.87 -11.03
N TYR A 47 -0.56 -0.65 -11.14
CA TYR A 47 -1.27 0.60 -10.85
C TYR A 47 -1.56 1.42 -12.12
N THR A 48 -2.64 2.20 -12.14
CA THR A 48 -2.90 3.14 -13.25
C THR A 48 -1.98 4.37 -13.17
N LYS A 49 -1.87 5.12 -14.28
CA LYS A 49 -1.09 6.37 -14.30
C LYS A 49 -1.70 7.46 -13.41
N ASP A 50 -3.01 7.43 -13.25
CA ASP A 50 -3.86 8.40 -12.57
C ASP A 50 -4.33 7.94 -11.19
N ILE A 51 -3.66 6.93 -10.59
CA ILE A 51 -4.01 6.38 -9.29
C ILE A 51 -4.31 7.46 -8.24
N TYR A 52 -5.42 7.29 -7.53
CA TYR A 52 -5.76 8.03 -6.33
C TYR A 52 -5.25 7.31 -5.09
N PHE A 53 -4.58 8.04 -4.21
CA PHE A 53 -4.17 7.54 -2.90
C PHE A 53 -4.74 8.41 -1.79
N GLN A 54 -5.18 7.74 -0.73
CA GLN A 54 -5.59 8.38 0.51
C GLN A 54 -5.19 7.54 1.71
N ASP A 55 -4.60 8.19 2.70
CA ASP A 55 -4.45 7.66 4.06
C ASP A 55 -5.06 8.70 5.05
N PRO A 56 -5.02 8.48 6.38
CA PRO A 56 -5.53 9.44 7.35
C PRO A 56 -4.83 10.81 7.39
N VAL A 57 -3.64 10.96 6.80
CA VAL A 57 -2.81 12.19 6.82
C VAL A 57 -2.55 12.79 5.44
N ASN A 58 -2.71 12.04 4.34
CA ASN A 58 -2.31 12.39 2.99
C ASN A 58 -3.41 12.04 1.97
N LYS A 59 -3.55 12.87 0.94
CA LYS A 59 -4.36 12.59 -0.25
C LYS A 59 -3.64 13.11 -1.48
N PHE A 60 -3.48 12.29 -2.50
CA PHE A 60 -2.87 12.71 -3.75
C PHE A 60 -3.33 11.87 -4.94
N LYS A 61 -2.98 12.32 -6.15
CA LYS A 61 -3.20 11.60 -7.40
C LYS A 61 -1.92 11.42 -8.18
N TYR A 62 -1.96 10.50 -9.15
CA TYR A 62 -0.92 10.17 -10.11
C TYR A 62 0.18 9.25 -9.60
N LYS A 63 0.58 8.31 -10.46
CA LYS A 63 1.62 7.31 -10.20
C LYS A 63 2.97 7.93 -9.86
N PHE A 64 3.28 9.11 -10.40
CA PHE A 64 4.50 9.83 -10.07
C PHE A 64 4.56 10.23 -8.58
N ASN A 65 3.48 10.82 -8.06
CA ASN A 65 3.37 11.18 -6.64
C ASN A 65 3.36 9.93 -5.76
N TYR A 66 2.73 8.85 -6.24
CA TYR A 66 2.74 7.56 -5.56
C TYR A 66 4.16 7.03 -5.34
N ARG A 67 5.02 7.06 -6.36
CA ARG A 67 6.44 6.69 -6.25
C ARG A 67 7.19 7.56 -5.25
N ILE A 68 6.95 8.88 -5.27
CA ILE A 68 7.59 9.81 -4.34
C ILE A 68 7.21 9.46 -2.90
N ILE A 69 5.95 9.13 -2.63
CA ILE A 69 5.49 8.82 -1.27
C ILE A 69 6.13 7.54 -0.74
N PHE A 70 6.20 6.45 -1.52
CA PHE A 70 6.89 5.24 -1.11
C PHE A 70 8.41 5.44 -0.97
N TRP A 71 9.02 6.29 -1.80
CA TRP A 71 10.42 6.69 -1.61
C TRP A 71 10.62 7.48 -0.30
N THR A 72 9.76 8.48 -0.04
CA THR A 72 9.79 9.31 1.16
C THR A 72 9.60 8.46 2.41
N LEU A 73 8.65 7.53 2.39
CA LEU A 73 8.39 6.60 3.49
C LEU A 73 9.62 5.76 3.82
N ARG A 74 10.29 5.20 2.81
CA ARG A 74 11.55 4.45 2.97
C ARG A 74 12.69 5.32 3.50
N PHE A 75 12.81 6.54 2.97
CA PHE A 75 13.82 7.49 3.43
C PHE A 75 13.62 7.84 4.92
N HIS A 76 12.39 8.16 5.32
CA HIS A 76 12.04 8.50 6.70
C HIS A 76 12.18 7.30 7.64
N ALA A 77 11.78 6.10 7.21
CA ALA A 77 12.00 4.85 7.94
C ALA A 77 13.47 4.67 8.30
N ARG A 78 14.38 4.81 7.32
CA ARG A 78 15.83 4.69 7.55
C ARG A 78 16.39 5.78 8.46
N LEU A 79 15.83 6.98 8.41
CA LEU A 79 16.30 8.12 9.19
C LEU A 79 15.85 8.06 10.66
N PHE A 80 14.58 7.69 10.91
CA PHE A 80 13.94 7.85 12.22
C PHE A 80 13.76 6.55 13.01
N PHE A 81 13.92 5.38 12.40
CA PHE A 81 13.70 4.10 13.08
C PHE A 81 14.99 3.29 13.16
N THR A 82 15.19 2.59 14.28
CA THR A 82 16.19 1.52 14.35
C THR A 82 15.66 0.29 13.65
N GLU A 83 14.35 0.01 13.81
CA GLU A 83 13.64 -1.08 13.18
C GLU A 83 12.21 -0.63 12.85
N ILE A 84 11.70 -1.01 11.69
CA ILE A 84 10.31 -0.76 11.29
C ILE A 84 9.86 -1.82 10.30
N TYR A 85 8.64 -2.31 10.51
CA TYR A 85 8.08 -3.45 9.80
C TYR A 85 6.65 -3.15 9.37
N PHE A 86 6.30 -3.69 8.21
CA PHE A 86 4.93 -3.78 7.72
C PHE A 86 4.55 -5.26 7.72
N ASP A 87 3.92 -5.72 8.79
CA ASP A 87 3.51 -7.11 8.90
C ASP A 87 2.19 -7.29 8.15
N LEU A 88 2.26 -7.93 6.99
CA LEU A 88 1.09 -8.25 6.17
C LEU A 88 0.47 -9.57 6.65
N HIS A 89 -0.80 -9.54 7.03
CA HIS A 89 -1.51 -10.71 7.56
C HIS A 89 -2.27 -11.46 6.47
N GLU A 90 -2.97 -10.71 5.62
CA GLU A 90 -3.80 -11.27 4.56
C GLU A 90 -3.94 -10.30 3.39
N VAL A 91 -4.10 -10.86 2.20
CA VAL A 91 -4.51 -10.15 0.99
C VAL A 91 -5.54 -11.00 0.29
N TYR A 92 -6.74 -10.45 0.07
CA TYR A 92 -7.85 -11.20 -0.51
C TYR A 92 -8.74 -10.29 -1.34
N GLN A 93 -9.46 -10.87 -2.29
CA GLN A 93 -10.46 -10.16 -3.07
C GLN A 93 -11.76 -10.04 -2.27
N SER A 94 -12.09 -8.84 -1.81
CA SER A 94 -13.28 -8.57 -0.99
C SER A 94 -14.53 -8.26 -1.82
N ALA A 95 -14.35 -7.84 -3.07
CA ALA A 95 -15.42 -7.67 -4.05
C ALA A 95 -14.88 -7.88 -5.47
N ALA A 96 -15.76 -7.93 -6.48
CA ALA A 96 -15.38 -8.20 -7.86
C ALA A 96 -14.22 -7.33 -8.37
N ASP A 97 -14.16 -6.07 -7.95
CA ASP A 97 -13.16 -5.08 -8.33
C ASP A 97 -12.36 -4.53 -7.12
N ILE A 98 -12.42 -5.19 -5.95
CA ILE A 98 -11.75 -4.70 -4.73
C ILE A 98 -10.88 -5.79 -4.12
N ILE A 99 -9.59 -5.48 -3.94
CA ILE A 99 -8.66 -6.25 -3.12
C ILE A 99 -8.51 -5.55 -1.78
N THR A 100 -8.53 -6.31 -0.69
CA THR A 100 -8.27 -5.82 0.67
C THR A 100 -7.00 -6.49 1.20
N ALA A 101 -6.14 -5.70 1.84
CA ALA A 101 -4.99 -6.18 2.59
C ALA A 101 -5.11 -5.77 4.06
N LYS A 102 -4.92 -6.68 5.01
CA LYS A 102 -4.83 -6.35 6.44
C LYS A 102 -3.39 -6.45 6.92
N TRP A 103 -2.99 -5.49 7.75
CA TRP A 103 -1.60 -5.35 8.14
C TRP A 103 -1.44 -4.68 9.50
N THR A 104 -0.24 -4.79 10.04
CA THR A 104 0.23 -4.09 11.23
C THR A 104 1.54 -3.36 10.91
N VAL A 105 1.64 -2.10 11.30
CA VAL A 105 2.91 -1.37 11.31
C VAL A 105 3.45 -1.38 12.72
N ARG A 106 4.71 -1.83 12.87
CA ARG A 106 5.43 -1.77 14.14
C ARG A 106 6.85 -1.29 13.94
N GLY A 107 7.43 -0.63 14.94
CA GLY A 107 8.79 -0.14 14.84
C GLY A 107 9.28 0.53 16.11
N VAL A 108 10.58 0.77 16.17
CA VAL A 108 11.27 1.41 17.29
C VAL A 108 11.98 2.66 16.77
N LEU A 109 11.71 3.80 17.40
CA LEU A 109 12.32 5.06 17.00
C LEU A 109 13.79 5.13 17.44
N ARG A 110 14.58 5.83 16.64
CA ARG A 110 15.97 6.18 16.92
C ARG A 110 16.05 7.38 17.87
N VAL A 111 15.50 7.23 19.07
CA VAL A 111 15.57 8.22 20.16
C VAL A 111 16.04 7.54 21.47
N PRO A 112 16.63 8.27 22.43
CA PRO A 112 17.23 7.67 23.64
C PRO A 112 16.25 6.87 24.50
N TRP A 113 14.98 7.26 24.50
CA TRP A 113 13.91 6.51 25.12
C TRP A 113 13.33 5.54 24.10
N GLN A 114 13.22 4.24 24.42
CA GLN A 114 12.68 3.20 23.52
C GLN A 114 11.20 3.42 23.14
N ALA A 115 10.92 4.44 22.32
CA ALA A 115 9.60 4.75 21.81
C ALA A 115 9.26 3.78 20.68
N GLN A 116 8.12 3.13 20.80
CA GLN A 116 7.63 2.17 19.82
C GLN A 116 6.42 2.74 19.10
N ILE A 117 6.26 2.35 17.83
CA ILE A 117 4.98 2.43 17.13
C ILE A 117 4.44 1.01 16.99
N PHE A 118 3.14 0.88 17.15
CA PHE A 118 2.42 -0.34 16.85
C PHE A 118 0.99 0.04 16.48
N PHE A 119 0.54 -0.21 15.26
CA PHE A 119 -0.85 0.04 14.88
C PHE A 119 -1.31 -0.88 13.75
N ASN A 120 -2.60 -1.18 13.74
CA ASN A 120 -3.20 -2.02 12.71
C ASN A 120 -3.86 -1.16 11.66
N GLY A 121 -4.05 -1.74 10.48
CA GLY A 121 -4.78 -1.10 9.41
C GLY A 121 -5.23 -2.09 8.37
N TYR A 122 -5.96 -1.56 7.42
CA TYR A 122 -6.25 -2.24 6.18
C TYR A 122 -6.17 -1.29 5.00
N SER A 123 -5.79 -1.84 3.86
CA SER A 123 -5.73 -1.15 2.58
C SER A 123 -6.79 -1.71 1.65
N THR A 124 -7.53 -0.84 0.97
CA THR A 124 -8.42 -1.24 -0.13
C THR A 124 -7.87 -0.76 -1.46
N TYR A 125 -7.81 -1.66 -2.43
CA TYR A 125 -7.34 -1.42 -3.78
C TYR A 125 -8.49 -1.65 -4.77
N LYS A 126 -8.97 -0.60 -5.43
CA LYS A 126 -9.99 -0.74 -6.48
C LYS A 126 -9.37 -0.92 -7.86
N LEU A 127 -9.89 -1.88 -8.61
CA LEU A 127 -9.43 -2.28 -9.92
C LEU A 127 -10.30 -1.68 -11.02
N ASN A 128 -9.68 -1.23 -12.11
CA ASN A 128 -10.40 -0.85 -13.31
C ASN A 128 -10.69 -2.09 -14.19
N GLN A 129 -11.33 -1.86 -15.34
CA GLN A 129 -11.66 -2.90 -16.31
C GLN A 129 -10.43 -3.63 -16.88
N ASN A 130 -9.21 -3.10 -16.71
CA ASN A 130 -7.97 -3.71 -17.17
C ASN A 130 -7.22 -4.44 -16.03
N ASN A 131 -7.85 -4.60 -14.87
CA ASN A 131 -7.23 -5.11 -13.65
C ASN A 131 -5.99 -4.29 -13.24
N LEU A 132 -6.10 -2.96 -13.31
CA LEU A 132 -5.12 -2.04 -12.75
C LEU A 132 -5.72 -1.31 -11.56
N ILE A 133 -4.94 -1.16 -10.50
CA ILE A 133 -5.32 -0.43 -9.30
C ILE A 133 -5.38 1.07 -9.62
N TYR A 134 -6.57 1.65 -9.55
CA TYR A 134 -6.78 3.09 -9.76
C TYR A 134 -7.05 3.87 -8.47
N GLU A 135 -7.34 3.16 -7.37
CA GLU A 135 -7.56 3.76 -6.06
C GLU A 135 -6.94 2.85 -4.99
N HIS A 136 -6.16 3.47 -4.10
CA HIS A 136 -5.59 2.86 -2.91
C HIS A 136 -5.96 3.70 -1.69
N ILE A 137 -6.72 3.12 -0.76
CA ILE A 137 -7.11 3.77 0.49
C ILE A 137 -6.57 2.98 1.67
N ASP A 138 -5.78 3.63 2.52
CA ASP A 138 -5.32 3.12 3.80
C ASP A 138 -6.22 3.61 4.94
N THR A 139 -6.64 2.68 5.79
CA THR A 139 -7.40 2.98 7.02
C THR A 139 -6.63 2.43 8.22
N TRP A 140 -6.40 3.28 9.23
CA TRP A 140 -5.69 2.91 10.45
C TRP A 140 -6.70 2.67 11.58
N ASP A 141 -6.36 1.78 12.52
CA ASP A 141 -7.15 1.49 13.71
C ASP A 141 -7.13 2.63 14.75
N ARG A 142 -6.33 3.66 14.51
CA ARG A 142 -6.11 4.80 15.42
C ARG A 142 -5.80 6.08 14.67
N GLN A 143 -5.97 7.21 15.35
CA GLN A 143 -5.68 8.51 14.78
C GLN A 143 -4.17 8.78 14.71
N PRO A 144 -3.67 9.53 13.71
CA PRO A 144 -2.26 9.90 13.61
C PRO A 144 -1.72 10.56 14.88
N GLY A 145 -2.52 11.41 15.53
CA GLY A 145 -2.14 12.06 16.79
C GLY A 145 -1.91 11.06 17.95
N GLU A 146 -2.63 9.95 17.99
CA GLU A 146 -2.43 8.90 19.00
C GLU A 146 -1.15 8.11 18.76
N ILE A 147 -0.72 7.99 17.50
CA ILE A 147 0.61 7.44 17.14
C ILE A 147 1.70 8.39 17.62
N LEU A 148 1.56 9.69 17.36
CA LEU A 148 2.55 10.69 17.79
C LEU A 148 2.68 10.79 19.32
N ARG A 149 1.59 10.60 20.08
CA ARG A 149 1.63 10.60 21.55
C ARG A 149 2.53 9.52 22.13
N GLN A 150 2.72 8.39 21.45
CA GLN A 150 3.65 7.33 21.87
C GLN A 150 5.11 7.82 21.91
N PHE A 151 5.44 8.94 21.27
CA PHE A 151 6.78 9.53 21.26
C PHE A 151 7.09 10.41 22.48
N TRP A 152 6.07 10.94 23.16
CA TRP A 152 6.24 11.95 24.21
C TRP A 152 6.05 11.42 25.64
N GLN A 153 5.42 10.25 25.81
CA GLN A 153 5.01 9.74 27.13
C GLN A 153 6.17 9.30 28.06
N LYS A 154 7.44 9.33 27.62
CA LYS A 154 8.59 8.85 28.41
C LYS A 154 9.47 9.99 28.97
N GLY A 155 8.85 11.12 29.35
CA GLY A 155 9.52 12.26 29.99
C GLY A 155 9.23 12.45 31.49
N GLU A 156 8.25 11.75 32.08
CA GLU A 156 7.76 12.04 33.45
C GLU A 156 7.97 10.91 34.48
N GLY A 157 8.96 10.03 34.27
CA GLY A 157 9.21 8.93 35.20
C GLY A 157 10.68 8.64 35.40
N ASN A 158 11.35 9.45 36.23
CA ASN A 158 12.40 9.01 37.16
C ASN A 158 12.96 10.22 37.94
N SER A 159 12.26 10.59 39.01
CA SER A 159 12.83 11.28 40.17
C SER A 159 12.50 10.47 41.41
N HIS A 160 13.36 9.49 41.70
CA HIS A 160 13.48 8.86 43.01
C HIS A 160 14.96 8.82 43.38
#